data_AF-A0A838WMX8-F1
#
_entry.id   AF-A0A838WMX8-F1
#
_cell.length_a   1.000
_cell.length_b   1.000
_cell.length_c   1.000
_cell.angle_alpha   90.00
_cell.angle_beta   90.00
_cell.angle_gamma   90.00
#
_symmetry.space_group_name_H-M   'P 1'
#
loop_
_entity.id
_entity.type
_entity.pdbx_description
1 polymer ?
#
loop_
_entity_poly.entity_id
_entity_poly.type
_entity_poly.pdbx_seq_one_letter_code
_entity_poly.pdbx_strand_id
1 'polypeptide(L)'
;AMMVGGLRPRHVVPAFNDLGMKLVGTGYEFAHSDDYKRTTHYIDNGTIVYDDVTAFEFEEFIKALKPDLIASGVKEKYVFQKMGLPFRQMHSWDYSGPYHGYDGFAIFARDMDLALNSPTWGLIGAPWNKSAKKALRKATAAV
;
A
#
# COMPACT_ATOMS: atom_id res chain seq x y z
N ALA A 1 -2.17 -0.55 -2.88
CA ALA A 1 -2.77 0.72 -3.35
C ALA A 1 -1.68 1.79 -3.44
N MET A 2 -1.76 2.71 -4.41
CA MET A 2 -0.66 3.63 -4.72
C MET A 2 -1.10 5.09 -4.85
N MET A 3 -0.36 6.02 -4.27
CA MET A 3 -0.61 7.46 -4.42
C MET A 3 0.73 8.20 -4.46
N VAL A 4 1.06 8.84 -5.57
CA VAL A 4 2.37 9.51 -5.80
C VAL A 4 2.11 10.77 -6.65
N GLY A 5 3.15 11.48 -7.09
CA GLY A 5 3.05 12.56 -8.09
C GLY A 5 2.69 12.08 -9.51
N GLY A 6 3.03 12.84 -10.56
CA GLY A 6 2.49 12.67 -11.93
C GLY A 6 2.87 11.43 -12.79
N LEU A 7 3.81 10.58 -12.38
CA LEU A 7 4.36 9.53 -13.28
C LEU A 7 4.25 8.10 -12.74
N ARG A 8 4.84 7.86 -11.56
CA ARG A 8 4.99 6.53 -10.97
C ARG A 8 3.67 5.77 -10.77
N PRO A 9 2.51 6.39 -10.48
CA PRO A 9 1.25 5.65 -10.27
C PRO A 9 0.79 4.78 -11.45
N ARG A 10 1.33 4.99 -12.67
CA ARG A 10 1.22 4.04 -13.80
C ARG A 10 2.51 3.33 -14.12
N HIS A 11 3.64 4.03 -14.02
CA HIS A 11 4.92 3.54 -14.56
C HIS A 11 5.50 2.34 -13.81
N VAL A 12 5.24 2.21 -12.52
CA VAL A 12 5.77 1.09 -11.73
C VAL A 12 4.82 -0.10 -11.66
N VAL A 13 3.61 0.00 -12.22
CA VAL A 13 2.60 -1.06 -12.17
C VAL A 13 3.09 -2.37 -12.79
N PRO A 14 3.78 -2.38 -13.96
CA PRO A 14 4.34 -3.61 -14.50
C PRO A 14 5.30 -4.33 -13.55
N ALA A 15 6.15 -3.60 -12.81
CA ALA A 15 7.07 -4.21 -11.86
C ALA A 15 6.35 -4.89 -10.69
N PHE A 16 5.22 -4.35 -10.22
CA PHE A 16 4.37 -5.04 -9.25
C PHE A 16 3.74 -6.30 -9.84
N ASN A 17 3.25 -6.23 -11.08
CA ASN A 17 2.65 -7.36 -11.78
C ASN A 17 3.67 -8.50 -12.01
N ASP A 18 4.92 -8.17 -12.32
CA ASP A 18 6.01 -9.14 -12.49
C ASP A 18 6.32 -9.91 -11.19
N LEU A 19 5.99 -9.34 -10.03
CA LEU A 19 6.03 -10.02 -8.72
C LEU A 19 4.73 -10.75 -8.36
N GLY A 20 3.76 -10.82 -9.28
CA GLY A 20 2.44 -11.41 -9.06
C GLY A 20 1.51 -10.55 -8.18
N MET A 21 1.88 -9.31 -7.89
CA MET A 21 1.04 -8.37 -7.14
C MET A 21 0.02 -7.71 -8.07
N LYS A 22 -1.12 -7.27 -7.52
CA LYS A 22 -2.16 -6.58 -8.27
C LYS A 22 -2.45 -5.20 -7.70
N LEU A 23 -2.71 -4.25 -8.59
CA LEU A 23 -3.04 -2.88 -8.20
C LEU A 23 -4.56 -2.70 -8.04
N VAL A 24 -5.02 -2.64 -6.80
CA VAL A 24 -6.45 -2.42 -6.47
C VAL A 24 -6.86 -0.94 -6.48
N GLY A 25 -5.89 -0.03 -6.41
CA GLY A 25 -6.14 1.40 -6.47
C GLY A 25 -4.85 2.18 -6.74
N THR A 26 -4.96 3.24 -7.54
CA THR A 26 -3.85 4.12 -7.92
C THR A 26 -4.30 5.57 -8.04
N GLY A 27 -3.37 6.52 -7.92
CA GLY A 27 -3.72 7.91 -8.12
C GLY A 27 -2.55 8.87 -8.03
N TYR A 28 -2.85 10.12 -8.34
CA TYR A 28 -1.86 11.16 -8.59
C TYR A 28 -2.14 12.40 -7.75
N GLU A 29 -1.09 13.08 -7.29
CA GLU A 29 -1.19 14.41 -6.67
C GLU A 29 -1.49 15.52 -7.69
N PHE A 30 -0.94 15.44 -8.90
CA PHE A 30 -0.95 16.57 -9.85
C PHE A 30 -0.86 16.15 -11.34
N ALA A 31 -1.35 14.95 -11.69
CA ALA A 31 -1.31 14.50 -13.07
C ALA A 31 -2.29 15.25 -13.97
N HIS A 32 -2.07 15.18 -15.28
CA HIS A 32 -2.98 15.77 -16.27
C HIS A 32 -3.80 14.70 -16.99
N SER A 33 -4.84 15.12 -17.73
CA SER A 33 -5.78 14.21 -18.39
C SER A 33 -5.12 13.20 -19.34
N ASP A 34 -3.97 13.53 -19.94
CA ASP A 34 -3.22 12.62 -20.80
C ASP A 34 -2.51 11.52 -19.99
N ASP A 35 -2.04 11.81 -18.78
CA ASP A 35 -1.52 10.81 -17.86
C ASP A 35 -2.61 9.79 -17.50
N TYR A 36 -3.80 10.25 -17.13
CA TYR A 36 -4.95 9.39 -16.82
C TYR A 36 -5.32 8.47 -17.99
N LYS A 37 -5.32 9.00 -19.22
CA LYS A 37 -5.54 8.19 -20.43
C LYS A 37 -4.46 7.12 -20.60
N ARG A 38 -3.20 7.41 -20.28
CA ARG A 38 -2.13 6.40 -20.33
C ARG A 38 -2.32 5.35 -19.23
N THR A 39 -2.78 5.76 -18.04
CA THR A 39 -2.94 4.89 -16.86
C THR A 39 -3.89 3.74 -17.12
N THR A 40 -4.95 3.94 -17.90
CA THR A 40 -5.93 2.88 -18.22
C THR A 40 -5.31 1.69 -18.98
N HIS A 41 -4.14 1.84 -19.60
CA HIS A 41 -3.41 0.74 -20.23
C HIS A 41 -2.62 -0.13 -19.25
N TYR A 42 -2.39 0.35 -18.02
CA TYR A 42 -1.57 -0.32 -17.02
C TYR A 42 -2.39 -0.99 -15.91
N ILE A 43 -3.66 -0.64 -15.76
CA ILE A 43 -4.51 -1.08 -14.65
C ILE A 43 -5.62 -2.01 -15.13
N ASP A 44 -6.08 -2.88 -14.22
CA ASP A 44 -7.17 -3.81 -14.50
C ASP A 44 -8.54 -3.13 -14.39
N ASN A 45 -9.55 -3.74 -15.02
CA ASN A 45 -10.94 -3.33 -14.82
C ASN A 45 -11.33 -3.49 -13.34
N GLY A 46 -11.89 -2.42 -12.76
CA GLY A 46 -12.28 -2.37 -11.35
C GLY A 46 -11.23 -1.77 -10.42
N THR A 47 -10.05 -1.40 -10.90
CA THR A 47 -9.08 -0.59 -10.14
C THR A 47 -9.64 0.82 -9.91
N ILE A 48 -9.64 1.28 -8.65
CA ILE A 48 -10.05 2.66 -8.33
C ILE A 48 -8.94 3.64 -8.72
N VAL A 49 -9.30 4.72 -9.40
CA VAL A 49 -8.39 5.82 -9.74
C VAL A 49 -8.83 7.09 -9.00
N TYR A 50 -7.91 7.73 -8.28
CA TYR A 50 -8.16 8.99 -7.58
C TYR A 50 -7.17 10.09 -8.02
N ASP A 51 -7.67 11.33 -8.08
CA ASP A 51 -6.94 12.56 -8.43
C ASP A 51 -6.98 13.51 -7.23
N ASP A 52 -5.83 14.08 -6.86
CA ASP A 52 -5.67 14.96 -5.69
C ASP A 52 -6.41 14.47 -4.44
N VAL A 53 -6.21 13.17 -4.12
CA VAL A 53 -6.96 12.52 -3.06
C VAL A 53 -6.68 13.17 -1.71
N THR A 54 -7.73 13.52 -0.98
CA THR A 54 -7.57 14.05 0.37
C THR A 54 -7.12 12.95 1.33
N ALA A 55 -6.48 13.32 2.44
CA ALA A 55 -6.07 12.35 3.46
C ALA A 55 -7.25 11.52 4.00
N PHE A 56 -8.42 12.14 4.16
CA PHE A 56 -9.64 11.48 4.61
C PHE A 56 -10.13 10.42 3.60
N GLU A 57 -10.27 10.81 2.33
CA GLU A 57 -10.69 9.87 1.28
C GLU A 57 -9.71 8.71 1.15
N PHE A 58 -8.41 9.00 1.19
CA PHE A 58 -7.41 7.95 1.06
C PHE A 58 -7.49 6.97 2.23
N GLU A 59 -7.64 7.45 3.46
CA GLU A 59 -7.83 6.58 4.63
C GLU A 59 -9.08 5.68 4.50
N GLU A 60 -10.22 6.25 4.09
CA GLU A 60 -11.46 5.50 3.92
C GLU A 60 -11.38 4.48 2.78
N PHE A 61 -10.75 4.83 1.65
CA PHE A 61 -10.49 3.88 0.57
C PHE A 61 -9.61 2.73 1.03
N ILE A 62 -8.55 2.99 1.80
CA ILE A 62 -7.68 1.93 2.34
C ILE A 62 -8.43 1.02 3.31
N LYS A 63 -9.30 1.55 4.16
CA LYS A 63 -10.16 0.74 5.05
C LYS A 63 -11.12 -0.15 4.27
N ALA A 64 -11.70 0.36 3.18
CA ALA A 64 -12.64 -0.37 2.34
C ALA A 64 -11.95 -1.44 1.47
N LEU A 65 -10.87 -1.06 0.79
CA LEU A 65 -10.14 -1.92 -0.16
C LEU A 65 -9.22 -2.94 0.53
N LYS A 66 -8.76 -2.65 1.75
CA LYS A 66 -7.86 -3.51 2.55
C LYS A 66 -6.65 -4.05 1.76
N PRO A 67 -5.84 -3.18 1.13
CA PRO A 67 -4.66 -3.63 0.40
C PRO A 67 -3.59 -4.18 1.34
N ASP A 68 -2.84 -5.18 0.88
CA ASP A 68 -1.72 -5.78 1.63
C ASP A 68 -0.49 -4.88 1.70
N LEU A 69 -0.36 -3.93 0.76
CA LEU A 69 0.71 -2.95 0.71
C LEU A 69 0.19 -1.59 0.24
N ILE A 70 0.63 -0.54 0.93
CA ILE A 70 0.41 0.85 0.53
C ILE A 70 1.72 1.45 0.05
N ALA A 71 1.67 2.11 -1.11
CA ALA A 71 2.85 2.62 -1.80
C ALA A 71 2.67 4.12 -2.06
N SER A 72 3.24 5.00 -1.22
CA SER A 72 2.97 6.44 -1.29
C SER A 72 4.14 7.32 -0.80
N GLY A 73 3.89 8.53 -0.31
CA GLY A 73 4.88 9.49 0.16
C GLY A 73 5.19 9.42 1.65
N VAL A 74 6.05 10.34 2.10
CA VAL A 74 6.47 10.43 3.50
C VAL A 74 5.34 10.87 4.43
N LYS A 75 4.42 11.71 3.93
CA LYS A 75 3.31 12.27 4.70
C LYS A 75 2.30 11.17 5.08
N GLU A 76 2.13 10.20 4.19
CA GLU A 76 1.16 9.09 4.32
C GLU A 76 1.73 7.91 5.12
N LYS A 77 3.06 7.73 5.12
CA LYS A 77 3.76 6.57 5.71
C LYS A 77 3.30 6.24 7.13
N TYR A 78 3.40 7.20 8.03
CA TYR A 78 3.20 6.94 9.45
C TYR A 78 1.72 6.82 9.84
N VAL A 79 0.82 7.36 9.02
CA VAL A 79 -0.63 7.15 9.19
C VAL A 79 -0.93 5.66 9.04
N PHE A 80 -0.55 5.07 7.91
CA PHE A 80 -0.86 3.68 7.61
C PHE A 80 -0.04 2.66 8.42
N GLN A 81 1.22 2.97 8.74
CA GLN A 81 2.00 2.11 9.64
C GLN A 81 1.38 2.03 11.04
N LYS A 82 0.79 3.12 11.56
CA LYS A 82 0.07 3.11 12.85
C LYS A 82 -1.26 2.36 12.77
N MET A 83 -1.86 2.25 11.60
CA MET A 83 -2.99 1.36 11.32
C MET A 83 -2.57 -0.12 11.19
N GLY A 84 -1.26 -0.39 11.21
CA GLY A 84 -0.70 -1.74 11.12
C GLY A 84 -0.60 -2.30 9.71
N LEU A 85 -0.55 -1.42 8.71
CA LEU A 85 -0.49 -1.80 7.31
C LEU A 85 0.93 -1.65 6.76
N PRO A 86 1.43 -2.64 5.99
CA PRO A 86 2.70 -2.52 5.28
C PRO A 86 2.73 -1.28 4.37
N PHE A 87 3.86 -0.57 4.40
CA PHE A 87 4.02 0.67 3.65
C PHE A 87 5.38 0.77 2.99
N ARG A 88 5.41 1.26 1.74
CA ARG A 88 6.64 1.62 1.02
C ARG A 88 6.59 3.05 0.51
N GLN A 89 7.65 3.83 0.75
CA GLN A 89 7.79 5.14 0.13
C GLN A 89 8.17 5.01 -1.35
N MET A 90 7.29 5.43 -2.25
CA MET A 90 7.49 5.39 -3.70
C MET A 90 8.02 6.70 -4.29
N HIS A 91 8.34 7.70 -3.46
CA HIS A 91 9.08 8.90 -3.86
C HIS A 91 10.57 8.75 -3.58
N SER A 92 10.92 8.46 -2.33
CA SER A 92 12.29 8.40 -1.80
C SER A 92 12.91 7.00 -1.85
N TRP A 93 12.15 5.99 -2.32
CA TRP A 93 12.50 4.57 -2.19
C TRP A 93 12.81 4.17 -0.75
N ASP A 94 12.25 4.90 0.23
CA ASP A 94 12.55 4.77 1.65
C ASP A 94 14.07 4.63 1.92
N TYR A 95 14.86 5.47 1.24
CA TYR A 95 16.32 5.53 1.36
C TYR A 95 17.07 4.29 0.84
N SER A 96 16.40 3.46 0.03
CA SER A 96 16.96 2.32 -0.70
C SER A 96 17.17 2.69 -2.18
N GLY A 97 16.87 1.78 -3.11
CA GLY A 97 17.03 1.95 -4.55
C GLY A 97 18.45 1.67 -5.05
N PRO A 98 18.71 1.84 -6.36
CA PRO A 98 17.77 2.29 -7.40
C PRO A 98 16.69 1.23 -7.71
N TYR A 99 15.54 1.66 -8.23
CA TYR A 99 14.47 0.76 -8.71
C TYR A 99 14.37 0.67 -10.24
N HIS A 100 15.14 1.49 -10.97
CA HIS A 100 15.15 1.43 -12.43
C HIS A 100 16.11 0.36 -12.95
N GLY A 101 15.74 -0.28 -14.06
CA GLY A 101 16.56 -1.28 -14.74
C GLY A 101 16.56 -2.65 -14.07
N TYR A 102 17.27 -3.60 -14.69
CA TYR A 102 17.31 -4.99 -14.24
C TYR A 102 17.87 -5.15 -12.83
N ASP A 103 19.01 -4.51 -12.54
CA ASP A 103 19.60 -4.56 -11.19
C ASP A 103 18.68 -3.89 -10.16
N GLY A 104 17.98 -2.82 -10.56
CA GLY A 104 17.03 -2.13 -9.70
C GLY A 104 15.79 -2.97 -9.38
N PHE A 105 15.38 -3.87 -10.28
CA PHE A 105 14.25 -4.77 -10.04
C PHE A 105 14.52 -5.75 -8.89
N ALA A 106 15.75 -6.25 -8.75
CA ALA A 106 16.13 -7.10 -7.62
C ALA A 106 15.99 -6.37 -6.27
N ILE A 107 16.37 -5.09 -6.24
CA ILE A 107 16.23 -4.22 -5.05
C ILE A 107 14.76 -3.91 -4.78
N PHE A 108 13.98 -3.60 -5.82
CA PHE A 108 12.54 -3.39 -5.73
C PHE A 108 11.83 -4.61 -5.13
N ALA A 109 12.11 -5.81 -5.66
CA ALA A 109 11.53 -7.06 -5.19
C ALA A 109 11.87 -7.34 -3.72
N ARG A 110 13.16 -7.21 -3.35
CA ARG A 110 13.62 -7.34 -1.96
C ARG A 110 12.89 -6.37 -1.04
N ASP A 111 12.75 -5.12 -1.45
CA ASP A 111 12.15 -4.08 -0.60
C ASP A 111 10.63 -4.25 -0.44
N MET A 112 9.93 -4.73 -1.47
CA MET A 112 8.50 -5.07 -1.34
C MET A 112 8.32 -6.23 -0.37
N ASP A 113 9.14 -7.29 -0.48
CA ASP A 113 9.11 -8.44 0.41
C ASP A 113 9.38 -8.04 1.87
N LEU A 114 10.45 -7.29 2.13
CA LEU A 114 10.79 -6.81 3.47
C LEU A 114 9.66 -5.96 4.08
N ALA A 115 9.00 -5.12 3.28
CA ALA A 115 7.90 -4.31 3.76
C ALA A 115 6.67 -5.17 4.10
N LEU A 116 6.29 -6.09 3.21
CA LEU A 116 5.05 -6.88 3.29
C LEU A 116 5.16 -8.00 4.32
N ASN A 117 6.27 -8.75 4.32
CA ASN A 117 6.47 -9.95 5.13
C ASN A 117 7.22 -9.69 6.44
N SER A 118 7.39 -8.43 6.84
CA SER A 118 8.02 -8.11 8.13
C SER A 118 7.28 -8.76 9.30
N PRO A 119 7.99 -9.43 10.24
CA PRO A 119 7.36 -10.04 11.41
C PRO A 119 6.72 -9.00 12.34
N THR A 120 7.09 -7.72 12.21
CA THR A 120 6.55 -6.63 13.03
C THR A 120 5.03 -6.50 12.94
N TRP A 121 4.43 -6.81 11.79
CA TRP A 121 2.98 -6.74 11.60
C TRP A 121 2.25 -7.76 12.47
N GLY A 122 2.83 -8.94 12.70
CA GLY A 122 2.30 -9.97 13.60
C GLY A 122 2.39 -9.60 15.08
N LEU A 123 3.21 -8.60 15.43
CA LEU A 123 3.40 -8.10 16.80
C LEU A 123 2.40 -7.00 17.18
N ILE A 124 1.53 -6.59 16.25
CA ILE A 124 0.52 -5.57 16.52
C ILE A 124 -0.57 -6.13 17.43
N GLY A 125 -0.86 -5.36 18.48
CA GLY A 125 -1.83 -5.73 19.52
C GLY A 125 -1.18 -6.51 20.66
N ALA A 126 -1.29 -5.94 21.86
CA ALA A 126 -0.67 -6.52 23.04
C ALA A 126 -1.27 -7.89 23.42
N PRO A 127 -0.46 -8.83 23.94
CA PRO A 127 -0.92 -10.19 24.27
C PRO A 127 -2.05 -10.21 25.31
N TRP A 128 -2.06 -9.25 26.23
CA TRP A 128 -3.12 -9.14 27.25
C TRP A 128 -4.49 -8.74 26.65
N ASN A 129 -4.52 -8.03 25.51
CA ASN A 129 -5.78 -7.71 24.82
C ASN A 129 -6.38 -8.94 24.12
N LYS A 130 -5.53 -9.88 23.65
CA LYS A 130 -5.99 -11.17 23.09
C LYS A 130 -6.58 -12.07 24.18
N SER A 131 -5.96 -12.10 25.35
CA SER A 131 -6.46 -12.81 26.53
C SER A 131 -7.84 -12.28 26.96
N ALA A 132 -7.99 -10.96 27.06
CA ALA A 132 -9.25 -10.32 27.42
C ALA A 132 -10.40 -10.62 26.43
N LYS A 133 -10.13 -10.57 25.11
CA LYS A 133 -11.13 -10.96 24.08
C LYS A 133 -11.51 -12.45 24.15
N LYS A 134 -10.55 -13.34 24.42
CA LYS A 134 -10.81 -14.78 24.57
C LYS A 134 -11.64 -15.08 25.83
N ALA A 135 -11.33 -14.42 26.94
CA ALA A 135 -12.10 -14.52 28.18
C ALA A 135 -13.54 -14.01 27.99
N LEU A 136 -13.71 -12.86 27.32
CA LEU A 136 -15.02 -12.29 27.01
C LEU A 136 -15.87 -13.21 26.12
N ARG A 137 -15.29 -13.80 25.05
CA ARG A 137 -15.97 -14.79 24.19
C ARG A 137 -16.36 -16.05 24.96
N LYS A 138 -15.53 -16.51 25.89
CA LYS A 138 -15.84 -17.69 26.72
C LYS A 138 -16.96 -17.39 27.72
N ALA A 139 -17.02 -16.18 28.26
CA ALA A 139 -18.09 -15.74 29.16
C ALA A 139 -19.43 -15.55 28.43
N THR A 140 -19.41 -15.03 27.19
CA THR A 140 -20.63 -14.86 26.38
C THR A 140 -21.15 -16.13 25.74
N ALA A 141 -20.30 -17.14 25.51
CA ALA A 141 -20.73 -18.45 25.02
C ALA A 141 -21.24 -19.40 26.13
N ALA A 142 -21.14 -18.99 27.40
CA ALA A 142 -21.59 -19.76 28.56
C ALA A 142 -22.95 -19.26 29.11
N VAL A 143 -23.59 -18.32 28.42
CA VAL A 143 -24.95 -17.81 28.66
C VAL A 143 -25.79 -18.17 27.44
#